data_AF-A0A813IUY8-F1
#
_entry.id   AF-A0A813IUY8-F1
#
_cell.length_a   1.000
_cell.length_b   1.000
_cell.length_c   1.000
_cell.angle_alpha   90.00
_cell.angle_beta   90.00
_cell.angle_gamma   90.00
#
_symmetry.space_group_name_H-M   'P 1'
#
loop_
_entity.id
_entity.type
_entity.pdbx_description
1 polymer ?
#
loop_
_entity_poly.entity_id
_entity_poly.type
_entity_poly.pdbx_seq_one_letter_code
_entity_poly.pdbx_strand_id
1 'polypeptide(L)'
;NGWAPFLEHPELLKDVSDRLYCVQDSIPRGDGPGKIFNASLTKVFLGPAGTVSRLHHDTYATHVWLSQIRGRKQFICYSPEDTENLHSHPLDEFDGRTSLFDPSAPDYEAFPLARRARAYSVVVEEGETVVLPARWWHWAKSLTPSVTLMRNFVNETNLRDHFEIRQRVEAERQTAPPRRKS
;
A
#
# COMPACT_ATOMS: atom_id res chain seq x y z
N ASN A 1 -1.74 0.56 8.74
CA ASN A 1 -0.89 -0.63 8.98
C ASN A 1 -1.75 -1.88 8.99
N GLY A 2 -1.41 -2.87 8.17
CA GLY A 2 -2.01 -4.22 8.22
C GLY A 2 -1.18 -5.16 9.10
N TRP A 3 -1.79 -6.26 9.55
CA TRP A 3 -1.15 -7.30 10.36
C TRP A 3 -0.46 -8.31 9.45
N ALA A 4 0.76 -8.77 9.78
CA ALA A 4 1.48 -9.80 9.03
C ALA A 4 1.44 -11.14 9.79
N PRO A 5 0.32 -11.90 9.73
CA PRO A 5 0.11 -13.02 10.64
C PRO A 5 0.99 -14.23 10.35
N PHE A 6 1.47 -14.40 9.12
CA PHE A 6 1.98 -15.68 8.62
C PHE A 6 3.34 -16.11 9.22
N LEU A 7 4.00 -15.21 9.96
CA LEU A 7 5.17 -15.57 10.76
C LEU A 7 4.80 -16.29 12.06
N GLU A 8 3.72 -15.83 12.70
CA GLU A 8 3.23 -16.35 13.98
C GLU A 8 2.21 -17.48 13.76
N HIS A 9 1.45 -17.38 12.67
CA HIS A 9 0.34 -18.25 12.28
C HIS A 9 0.52 -18.78 10.84
N PRO A 10 1.57 -19.58 10.58
CA PRO A 10 1.81 -20.13 9.24
C PRO A 10 0.70 -21.08 8.77
N GLU A 11 -0.11 -21.62 9.68
CA GLU A 11 -1.27 -22.46 9.35
C GLU A 11 -2.32 -21.76 8.49
N LEU A 12 -2.41 -20.42 8.59
CA LEU A 12 -3.35 -19.62 7.78
C LEU A 12 -3.03 -19.63 6.29
N LEU A 13 -1.79 -19.99 5.91
CA LEU A 13 -1.41 -20.16 4.50
C LEU A 13 -2.09 -21.37 3.82
N LYS A 14 -2.82 -22.20 4.59
CA LYS A 14 -3.66 -23.27 4.03
C LYS A 14 -4.96 -22.71 3.42
N ASP A 15 -5.42 -21.56 3.89
CA ASP A 15 -6.71 -20.97 3.51
C ASP A 15 -6.57 -19.88 2.46
N VAL A 16 -5.37 -19.33 2.28
CA VAL A 16 -5.10 -18.25 1.34
C VAL A 16 -3.82 -18.50 0.56
N SER A 17 -3.77 -17.97 -0.67
CA SER A 17 -2.56 -17.93 -1.48
C SER A 17 -1.85 -16.59 -1.30
N ASP A 18 -0.56 -16.64 -0.96
CA ASP A 18 0.34 -15.47 -0.99
C ASP A 18 0.90 -15.19 -2.40
N ARG A 19 0.28 -15.81 -3.41
CA ARG A 19 0.54 -15.63 -4.84
C ARG A 19 -0.74 -15.27 -5.56
N LEU A 20 -0.64 -14.35 -6.50
CA LEU A 20 -1.68 -14.06 -7.47
C LEU A 20 -1.23 -14.60 -8.83
N TYR A 21 -2.05 -15.41 -9.50
CA TYR A 21 -1.65 -16.20 -10.67
C TYR A 21 -1.17 -15.34 -11.86
N CYS A 22 -1.64 -14.10 -11.97
CA CYS A 22 -1.26 -13.15 -13.02
C CYS A 22 -0.11 -12.22 -12.62
N VAL A 23 0.46 -12.40 -11.43
CA VAL A 23 1.55 -11.57 -10.92
C VAL A 23 2.84 -12.36 -10.90
N GLN A 24 3.83 -11.85 -11.64
CA GLN A 24 5.21 -12.26 -11.48
C GLN A 24 5.80 -11.50 -10.28
N ASP A 25 6.23 -12.25 -9.26
CA ASP A 25 6.81 -11.72 -8.03
C ASP A 25 8.27 -12.18 -7.93
N SER A 26 9.19 -11.23 -8.08
CA SER A 26 10.64 -11.45 -8.08
C SER A 26 11.26 -11.45 -6.68
N ILE A 27 10.46 -11.27 -5.61
CA ILE A 27 10.99 -11.37 -4.25
C ILE A 27 11.43 -12.83 -3.98
N PRO A 28 12.70 -13.07 -3.60
CA PRO A 28 13.18 -14.42 -3.31
C PRO A 28 12.32 -15.13 -2.26
N ARG A 29 12.03 -16.41 -2.52
CA ARG A 29 11.33 -17.33 -1.62
C ARG A 29 12.33 -18.40 -1.19
N GLY A 30 12.52 -18.59 0.11
CA GLY A 30 13.49 -19.53 0.65
C GLY A 30 13.66 -19.36 2.15
N ASP A 31 14.51 -20.18 2.75
CA ASP A 31 14.78 -20.15 4.20
C ASP A 31 15.70 -18.99 4.62
N GLY A 32 15.84 -18.80 5.93
CA GLY A 32 16.68 -17.75 6.51
C GLY A 32 16.04 -16.35 6.47
N PRO A 33 16.85 -15.27 6.47
CA PRO A 33 16.35 -13.89 6.50
C PRO A 33 15.38 -13.55 5.35
N GLY A 34 15.53 -14.21 4.21
CA GLY A 34 14.64 -14.08 3.06
C GLY A 34 13.20 -14.54 3.36
N LYS A 35 13.03 -15.58 4.18
CA LYS A 35 11.71 -16.09 4.61
C LYS A 35 10.95 -15.04 5.41
N ILE A 36 11.64 -14.41 6.37
CA ILE A 36 11.05 -13.43 7.29
C ILE A 36 10.61 -12.20 6.52
N PHE A 37 11.49 -11.69 5.66
CA PHE A 37 11.17 -10.57 4.78
C PHE A 37 9.98 -10.90 3.88
N ASN A 38 9.98 -12.07 3.22
CA ASN A 38 8.89 -12.47 2.33
C ASN A 38 7.54 -12.52 3.06
N ALA A 39 7.48 -13.16 4.23
CA ALA A 39 6.26 -13.26 5.03
C ALA A 39 5.76 -11.88 5.50
N SER A 40 6.66 -10.92 5.77
CA SER A 40 6.28 -9.55 6.15
C SER A 40 5.60 -8.74 5.03
N LEU A 41 5.75 -9.17 3.77
CA LEU A 41 5.14 -8.49 2.62
C LEU A 41 3.67 -8.87 2.44
N THR A 42 3.25 -10.01 3.00
CA THR A 42 1.85 -10.47 2.97
C THR A 42 1.16 -10.04 4.26
N LYS A 43 0.11 -9.24 4.14
CA LYS A 43 -0.61 -8.66 5.29
C LYS A 43 -2.10 -8.90 5.17
N VAL A 44 -2.77 -8.96 6.33
CA VAL A 44 -4.21 -9.02 6.47
C VAL A 44 -4.73 -7.71 7.07
N PHE A 45 -5.76 -7.15 6.45
CA PHE A 45 -6.52 -6.02 6.97
C PHE A 45 -7.88 -6.54 7.42
N LEU A 46 -8.11 -6.47 8.73
CA LEU A 46 -9.36 -6.82 9.38
C LEU A 46 -9.89 -5.56 10.06
N GLY A 47 -11.15 -5.21 9.83
CA GLY A 47 -11.75 -4.04 10.46
C GLY A 47 -13.25 -3.92 10.24
N PRO A 48 -13.93 -3.09 11.05
CA PRO A 48 -15.35 -2.80 10.89
C PRO A 48 -15.63 -1.97 9.62
N ALA A 49 -16.91 -1.79 9.31
CA ALA A 49 -17.34 -0.80 8.32
C ALA A 49 -16.85 0.60 8.73
N GLY A 50 -16.47 1.40 7.74
CA GLY A 50 -16.00 2.78 7.93
C GLY A 50 -14.50 2.93 8.18
N THR A 51 -13.73 1.84 8.34
CA THR A 51 -12.26 1.95 8.43
C THR A 51 -11.69 2.57 7.15
N VAL A 52 -10.87 3.61 7.31
CA VAL A 52 -10.24 4.35 6.21
C VAL A 52 -8.73 4.15 6.23
N SER A 53 -8.16 3.89 5.05
CA SER A 53 -6.74 4.10 4.76
C SER A 53 -6.61 5.38 3.95
N ARG A 54 -5.91 6.38 4.53
CA ARG A 54 -5.70 7.70 3.93
C ARG A 54 -5.00 7.57 2.58
N LEU A 55 -5.13 8.61 1.75
CA LEU A 55 -4.53 8.63 0.42
C LEU A 55 -3.00 8.52 0.51
N HIS A 56 -2.45 7.46 -0.08
CA HIS A 56 -1.01 7.18 -0.04
C HIS A 56 -0.59 6.32 -1.23
N HIS A 57 0.71 6.13 -1.42
CA HIS A 57 1.23 5.04 -2.23
C HIS A 57 2.21 4.18 -1.41
N ASP A 58 2.41 2.95 -1.87
CA ASP A 58 3.16 1.95 -1.11
C ASP A 58 4.65 2.26 -1.01
N THR A 59 5.26 1.73 0.05
CA THR A 59 6.66 1.98 0.38
C THR A 59 7.60 1.31 -0.62
N TYR A 60 8.78 1.92 -0.79
CA TYR A 60 9.86 1.40 -1.64
C TYR A 60 9.43 1.09 -3.08
N ALA A 61 8.49 1.87 -3.64
CA ALA A 61 7.99 1.69 -5.00
C ALA A 61 7.59 0.25 -5.35
N THR A 62 7.04 -0.48 -4.36
CA THR A 62 6.49 -1.81 -4.60
C THR A 62 5.15 -1.71 -5.34
N HIS A 63 4.84 -2.71 -6.15
CA HIS A 63 3.46 -2.95 -6.58
C HIS A 63 2.71 -3.59 -5.41
N VAL A 64 1.39 -3.56 -5.43
CA VAL A 64 0.56 -4.27 -4.46
C VAL A 64 -0.65 -4.89 -5.13
N TRP A 65 -1.02 -6.08 -4.69
CA TRP A 65 -2.35 -6.61 -4.93
C TRP A 65 -3.10 -6.74 -3.60
N LEU A 66 -4.41 -6.49 -3.65
CA LEU A 66 -5.31 -6.61 -2.52
C LEU A 66 -6.53 -7.45 -2.94
N SER A 67 -6.65 -8.63 -2.36
CA SER A 67 -7.78 -9.55 -2.57
C SER A 67 -8.77 -9.42 -1.43
N GLN A 68 -10.01 -9.11 -1.75
CA GLN A 68 -11.07 -8.92 -0.78
C GLN A 68 -11.63 -10.30 -0.38
N ILE A 69 -11.29 -10.78 0.81
CA ILE A 69 -11.73 -12.10 1.29
C ILE A 69 -13.18 -12.03 1.80
N ARG A 70 -13.51 -10.97 2.56
CA ARG A 70 -14.86 -10.72 3.09
C ARG A 70 -15.21 -9.25 3.07
N GLY A 71 -16.50 -8.95 2.90
CA GLY A 71 -17.02 -7.61 2.83
C GLY A 71 -16.64 -6.86 1.56
N ARG A 72 -16.87 -5.55 1.58
CA ARG A 72 -16.72 -4.67 0.42
C ARG A 72 -15.79 -3.52 0.74
N LYS A 73 -14.91 -3.16 -0.18
CA LYS A 73 -13.94 -2.07 0.02
C LYS A 73 -13.91 -1.14 -1.18
N GLN A 74 -14.17 0.15 -0.94
CA GLN A 74 -14.02 1.17 -1.97
C GLN A 74 -12.57 1.61 -2.04
N PHE A 75 -12.07 1.79 -3.25
CA PHE A 75 -10.82 2.46 -3.56
C PHE A 75 -11.09 3.71 -4.40
N ILE A 76 -10.29 4.76 -4.15
CA ILE A 76 -10.13 5.91 -5.03
C ILE A 76 -8.64 6.03 -5.33
N CYS A 77 -8.28 5.90 -6.61
CA CYS A 77 -6.91 5.81 -7.06
C CYS A 77 -6.56 6.96 -8.03
N TYR A 78 -5.29 7.33 -8.05
CA TYR A 78 -4.74 8.34 -8.94
C TYR A 78 -3.42 7.87 -9.53
N SER A 79 -3.14 8.32 -10.76
CA SER A 79 -1.89 8.03 -11.46
C SER A 79 -0.69 8.63 -10.70
N PRO A 80 0.51 8.04 -10.78
CA PRO A 80 1.74 8.68 -10.32
C PRO A 80 1.97 10.07 -10.96
N GLU A 81 1.42 10.33 -12.15
CA GLU A 81 1.48 11.62 -12.84
C GLU A 81 0.73 12.74 -12.08
N ASP A 82 -0.24 12.38 -11.23
CA ASP A 82 -1.02 13.33 -10.43
C ASP A 82 -0.35 13.70 -9.11
N THR A 83 0.86 13.19 -8.82
CA THR A 83 1.55 13.38 -7.53
C THR A 83 1.60 14.85 -7.08
N GLU A 84 1.92 15.78 -7.98
CA GLU A 84 2.02 17.22 -7.67
C GLU A 84 0.65 17.84 -7.35
N ASN A 85 -0.43 17.27 -7.88
CA ASN A 85 -1.81 17.72 -7.64
C ASN A 85 -2.39 17.18 -6.32
N LEU A 86 -1.78 16.14 -5.75
CA LEU A 86 -2.28 15.45 -4.55
C LEU A 86 -1.63 15.94 -3.26
N HIS A 87 -0.87 17.03 -3.30
CA HIS A 87 -0.33 17.70 -2.11
C HIS A 87 0.39 16.71 -1.16
N SER A 88 1.32 15.92 -1.71
CA SER A 88 2.23 15.11 -0.90
C SER A 88 2.99 16.01 0.07
N HIS A 89 3.02 15.66 1.36
CA HIS A 89 3.67 16.51 2.36
C HIS A 89 5.15 16.09 2.49
N PRO A 90 6.14 16.93 2.09
CA PRO A 90 7.56 16.53 2.06
C PRO A 90 8.12 16.20 3.45
N LEU A 91 7.45 16.66 4.51
CA LEU A 91 7.84 16.44 5.91
C LEU A 91 6.95 15.41 6.62
N ASP A 92 6.08 14.66 5.91
CA ASP A 92 5.37 13.57 6.60
C ASP A 92 6.36 12.52 7.12
N GLU A 93 5.95 11.78 8.15
CA GLU A 93 6.79 10.72 8.73
C GLU A 93 7.10 9.57 7.75
N PHE A 94 6.50 9.62 6.56
CA PHE A 94 6.54 8.63 5.52
C PHE A 94 7.17 9.16 4.23
N ASP A 95 8.04 10.17 4.23
CA ASP A 95 8.79 10.63 3.05
C ASP A 95 7.90 11.05 1.85
N GLY A 96 6.84 11.82 2.12
CA GLY A 96 5.95 12.37 1.08
C GLY A 96 5.05 11.33 0.41
N ARG A 97 4.90 10.15 1.02
CA ARG A 97 4.08 9.04 0.47
C ARG A 97 2.62 9.12 0.86
N THR A 98 2.25 9.98 1.81
CA THR A 98 0.87 10.21 2.21
C THR A 98 0.42 11.63 1.85
N SER A 99 -0.87 11.77 1.60
CA SER A 99 -1.52 13.03 1.31
C SER A 99 -2.53 13.36 2.41
N LEU A 100 -2.66 14.66 2.71
CA LEU A 100 -3.71 15.20 3.57
C LEU A 100 -5.03 15.41 2.83
N PHE A 101 -5.02 15.37 1.50
CA PHE A 101 -6.23 15.47 0.69
C PHE A 101 -7.08 14.21 0.88
N ASP A 102 -8.33 14.39 1.34
CA ASP A 102 -9.31 13.31 1.44
C ASP A 102 -10.21 13.31 0.19
N PRO A 103 -10.05 12.33 -0.72
CA PRO A 103 -10.84 12.27 -1.94
C PRO A 103 -12.31 11.91 -1.68
N SER A 104 -12.67 11.41 -0.49
CA SER A 104 -14.07 11.10 -0.13
C SER A 104 -14.87 12.32 0.32
N ALA A 105 -14.17 13.39 0.72
CA ALA A 105 -14.73 14.67 1.12
C ALA A 105 -13.78 15.81 0.69
N PRO A 106 -13.66 16.07 -0.63
CA PRO A 106 -12.62 16.93 -1.16
C PRO A 106 -12.83 18.40 -0.78
N ASP A 107 -11.89 18.97 -0.02
CA ASP A 107 -11.80 20.41 0.25
C ASP A 107 -10.89 21.07 -0.80
N TYR A 108 -11.50 21.56 -1.87
CA TYR A 108 -10.76 22.20 -2.96
C TYR A 108 -10.34 23.65 -2.67
N GLU A 109 -10.82 24.25 -1.57
CA GLU A 109 -10.31 25.56 -1.15
C GLU A 109 -8.95 25.38 -0.46
N ALA A 110 -8.82 24.34 0.37
CA ALA A 110 -7.55 23.95 0.97
C ALA A 110 -6.59 23.27 -0.03
N PHE A 111 -7.12 22.49 -0.97
CA PHE A 111 -6.34 21.70 -1.95
C PHE A 111 -6.76 22.00 -3.40
N PRO A 112 -6.51 23.23 -3.92
CA PRO A 112 -7.01 23.64 -5.23
C PRO A 112 -6.43 22.86 -6.40
N LEU A 113 -5.19 22.34 -6.28
CA LEU A 113 -4.57 21.54 -7.35
C LEU A 113 -5.23 20.17 -7.52
N ALA A 114 -5.86 19.64 -6.47
CA ALA A 114 -6.54 18.34 -6.51
C ALA A 114 -7.71 18.31 -7.52
N ARG A 115 -8.23 19.48 -7.95
CA ARG A 115 -9.20 19.57 -9.06
C ARG A 115 -8.64 19.10 -10.40
N ARG A 116 -7.33 19.11 -10.57
CA ARG A 116 -6.63 18.68 -11.79
C ARG A 116 -6.35 17.18 -11.81
N ALA A 117 -6.41 16.52 -10.65
CA ALA A 117 -6.11 15.10 -10.52
C ALA A 117 -7.26 14.24 -11.06
N ARG A 118 -6.93 13.17 -11.80
CA ARG A 118 -7.94 12.26 -12.34
C ARG A 118 -8.16 11.07 -11.40
N ALA A 119 -9.31 11.06 -10.75
CA ALA A 119 -9.72 9.97 -9.88
C ALA A 119 -10.27 8.76 -10.66
N TYR A 120 -9.85 7.56 -10.25
CA TYR A 120 -10.43 6.29 -10.65
C TYR A 120 -11.03 5.63 -9.40
N SER A 121 -12.33 5.33 -9.39
CA SER A 121 -12.98 4.69 -8.24
C SER A 121 -13.52 3.31 -8.59
N VAL A 122 -13.35 2.38 -7.66
CA VAL A 122 -13.85 1.02 -7.76
C VAL A 122 -14.29 0.54 -6.38
N VAL A 123 -15.34 -0.27 -6.33
CA VAL A 123 -15.66 -1.08 -5.14
C VAL A 123 -15.22 -2.49 -5.44
N VAL A 124 -14.31 -3.01 -4.61
CA VAL A 124 -13.82 -4.39 -4.68
C VAL A 124 -14.73 -5.23 -3.79
N GLU A 125 -15.42 -6.18 -4.41
CA GLU A 125 -16.35 -7.13 -3.80
C GLU A 125 -15.64 -8.41 -3.33
N GLU A 126 -16.32 -9.27 -2.56
CA GLU A 126 -15.74 -10.54 -2.12
C GLU A 126 -15.26 -11.40 -3.30
N GLY A 127 -14.04 -11.93 -3.21
CA GLY A 127 -13.40 -12.73 -4.25
C GLY A 127 -12.68 -11.90 -5.33
N GLU A 128 -12.91 -10.59 -5.38
CA GLU A 128 -12.23 -9.72 -6.33
C GLU A 128 -10.85 -9.28 -5.82
N THR A 129 -9.98 -8.92 -6.76
CA THR A 129 -8.63 -8.46 -6.48
C THR A 129 -8.35 -7.19 -7.27
N VAL A 130 -7.85 -6.16 -6.57
CA VAL A 130 -7.28 -4.97 -7.21
C VAL A 130 -5.76 -5.09 -7.22
N VAL A 131 -5.14 -4.73 -8.34
CA VAL A 131 -3.69 -4.59 -8.46
C VAL A 131 -3.36 -3.12 -8.68
N LEU A 132 -2.54 -2.56 -7.80
CA LEU A 132 -2.09 -1.18 -7.86
C LEU A 132 -0.60 -1.19 -8.21
N PRO A 133 -0.22 -0.64 -9.38
CA PRO A 133 1.18 -0.54 -9.75
C PRO A 133 1.95 0.38 -8.80
N ALA A 134 3.28 0.26 -8.81
CA ALA A 134 4.18 1.08 -8.04
C ALA A 134 3.86 2.58 -8.18
N ARG A 135 3.88 3.28 -7.04
CA ARG A 135 3.60 4.73 -6.91
C ARG A 135 2.15 5.15 -7.24
N TRP A 136 1.23 4.21 -7.49
CA TRP A 136 -0.18 4.57 -7.60
C TRP A 136 -0.73 5.01 -6.25
N TRP A 137 -1.24 6.23 -6.22
CA TRP A 137 -1.91 6.80 -5.07
C TRP A 137 -3.26 6.12 -4.91
N HIS A 138 -3.58 5.72 -3.69
CA HIS A 138 -4.83 5.07 -3.37
C HIS A 138 -5.31 5.43 -1.96
N TRP A 139 -6.59 5.77 -1.89
CA TRP A 139 -7.38 5.87 -0.67
C TRP A 139 -8.32 4.67 -0.63
N ALA A 140 -8.59 4.13 0.55
CA ALA A 140 -9.50 3.00 0.68
C ALA A 140 -10.42 3.13 1.89
N LYS A 141 -11.67 2.65 1.75
CA LYS A 141 -12.64 2.58 2.85
C LYS A 141 -13.40 1.25 2.83
N SER A 142 -13.43 0.60 3.98
CA SER A 142 -14.28 -0.57 4.19
C SER A 142 -15.75 -0.12 4.24
N LEU A 143 -16.58 -0.59 3.31
CA LEU A 143 -18.01 -0.27 3.27
C LEU A 143 -18.83 -1.15 4.20
N THR A 144 -18.32 -2.36 4.49
CA THR A 144 -18.87 -3.32 5.44
C THR A 144 -17.73 -3.79 6.37
N PRO A 145 -18.00 -4.56 7.44
CA PRO A 145 -16.94 -5.33 8.09
C PRO A 145 -16.17 -6.12 7.04
N SER A 146 -14.84 -6.06 7.08
CA SER A 146 -14.00 -6.46 5.95
C SER A 146 -12.78 -7.26 6.37
N VAL A 147 -12.44 -8.26 5.55
CA VAL A 147 -11.16 -8.98 5.57
C VAL A 147 -10.52 -8.83 4.19
N THR A 148 -9.31 -8.30 4.13
CA THR A 148 -8.55 -8.15 2.88
C THR A 148 -7.17 -8.75 3.06
N LEU A 149 -6.75 -9.61 2.14
CA LEU A 149 -5.38 -10.05 2.01
C LEU A 149 -4.66 -9.10 1.05
N MET A 150 -3.47 -8.64 1.42
CA MET A 150 -2.62 -7.89 0.52
C MET A 150 -1.24 -8.50 0.44
N ARG A 151 -0.56 -8.23 -0.67
CA ARG A 151 0.87 -8.45 -0.76
C ARG A 151 1.57 -7.40 -1.59
N ASN A 152 2.64 -6.83 -1.02
CA ASN A 152 3.60 -6.04 -1.77
C ASN A 152 4.51 -6.96 -2.59
N PHE A 153 4.78 -6.59 -3.84
CA PHE A 153 5.68 -7.36 -4.71
C PHE A 153 6.52 -6.43 -5.59
N VAL A 154 7.57 -7.03 -6.18
CA VAL A 154 8.39 -6.38 -7.20
C VAL A 154 8.54 -7.32 -8.38
N ASN A 155 8.73 -6.76 -9.57
CA ASN A 155 9.03 -7.50 -10.78
C ASN A 155 9.98 -6.68 -11.65
N GLU A 156 10.24 -7.15 -12.86
CA GLU A 156 11.15 -6.48 -13.80
C GLU A 156 10.83 -4.99 -14.06
N THR A 157 9.57 -4.57 -13.90
CA THR A 157 9.17 -3.19 -14.20
C THR A 157 9.46 -2.19 -13.08
N ASN A 158 9.66 -2.65 -11.84
CA ASN A 158 9.91 -1.76 -10.68
C ASN A 158 11.10 -2.18 -9.81
N LEU A 159 11.82 -3.27 -10.16
CA LEU A 159 12.93 -3.79 -9.35
C LEU A 159 14.04 -2.75 -9.13
N ARG A 160 14.39 -2.00 -10.17
CA ARG A 160 15.43 -0.96 -10.11
C ARG A 160 15.03 0.15 -9.13
N ASP A 161 13.88 0.76 -9.37
CA ASP A 161 13.33 1.82 -8.52
C ASP A 161 13.19 1.38 -7.06
N HIS A 162 12.76 0.13 -6.84
CA HIS A 162 12.67 -0.45 -5.52
C HIS A 162 14.02 -0.44 -4.79
N PHE A 163 15.07 -0.95 -5.43
CA PHE A 163 16.40 -0.99 -4.82
C PHE A 163 16.99 0.40 -4.60
N GLU A 164 16.88 1.30 -5.59
CA GLU A 164 17.42 2.66 -5.49
C GLU A 164 16.74 3.44 -4.35
N ILE A 165 15.41 3.40 -4.26
CA ILE A 165 14.67 4.06 -3.18
C ILE A 165 15.00 3.43 -1.83
N ARG A 166 15.04 2.09 -1.77
CA ARG A 166 15.34 1.40 -0.52
C ARG A 166 16.72 1.75 0.02
N GLN A 167 17.75 1.74 -0.82
CA GLN A 167 19.11 2.13 -0.45
C GLN A 167 19.16 3.59 0.04
N ARG A 168 18.49 4.51 -0.68
CA ARG A 168 18.42 5.92 -0.28
C ARG A 168 17.78 6.09 1.10
N VAL A 169 16.61 5.50 1.32
CA VAL A 169 15.87 5.60 2.60
C VAL A 169 16.65 4.94 3.74
N GLU A 170 17.35 3.83 3.49
CA GLU A 170 18.20 3.18 4.49
C GLU A 170 19.41 4.06 4.85
N ALA A 171 20.04 4.72 3.88
CA ALA A 171 21.14 5.65 4.11
C ALA A 171 20.70 6.89 4.90
N GLU A 172 19.54 7.48 4.57
CA GLU A 172 18.97 8.63 5.30
C GLU A 172 18.62 8.28 6.74
N ARG A 173 18.11 7.06 7.01
CA ARG A 173 17.83 6.60 8.38
C ARG A 173 19.09 6.46 9.24
N GLN A 174 20.22 6.10 8.63
CA GLN A 174 21.49 5.95 9.33
C GLN A 174 22.13 7.30 9.68
N THR A 175 21.84 8.36 8.91
CA THR A 175 22.37 9.70 9.11
C THR A 175 21.43 10.63 9.89
N ALA A 176 20.17 10.23 10.08
CA ALA A 176 19.17 11.02 10.81
C ALA A 176 19.49 11.11 12.32
N PRO A 177 19.47 12.32 12.92
CA PRO A 177 19.62 12.45 14.37
C PRO A 177 18.49 11.73 15.12
N PRO A 178 18.72 11.22 16.33
CA PRO A 178 17.70 10.52 17.10
C PRO A 178 16.48 11.42 17.31
N ARG A 179 15.31 10.96 16.87
CA ARG A 179 14.05 11.69 17.05
C ARG A 179 13.80 11.90 18.55
N ARG A 180 13.63 13.16 18.97
CA ARG A 180 13.18 13.49 20.33
C ARG A 180 11.82 12.83 20.53
N LYS A 181 11.72 11.93 21.52
CA LYS A 181 10.44 11.42 21.99
C LYS A 181 9.68 12.60 22.59
N SER A 182 8.58 13.02 21.97
CA SER A 182 7.57 13.88 22.57
C SER A 182 6.65 13.06 23.46
#